data_AF-A0A9P9JTM3-F1
#
_entry.id   AF-A0A9P9JTM3-F1
#
_cell.length_a   1.000
_cell.length_b   1.000
_cell.length_c   1.000
_cell.angle_alpha   90.00
_cell.angle_beta   90.00
_cell.angle_gamma   90.00
#
_symmetry.space_group_name_H-M   'P 1'
#
loop_
_entity.id
_entity.type
_entity.pdbx_description
1 polymer ?
#
loop_
_entity_poly.entity_id
_entity_poly.type
_entity_poly.pdbx_seq_one_letter_code
_entity_poly.pdbx_strand_id
1 'polypeptide(L)'
;MDLAENATVEAATASWKAMAVLVRNLPGLMGLGITGNGFAATLTISTSNNQSSVQKGVGLTITLYGYNTTTSTLKSLLEPTSHRMMTYAAVKGVKIVMAELNMAADYLSFFDVLNPNPSACSDISLVSSRLLGHSQLTDLSLEDVQRHLYTIMNSQVEGEPSNMIIGLQGGPGPRDVSQDMRGGLNPAWRQAYLHVLSTGAKLNETNPNIQDDSWAPGSGSYINKANPFNKNFKEDFYGASYDRLLEVKQEYDPTNSLYVLSGVGSDKWQYDLNSGMLCAEN
;
A
#
# COMPACT_ATOMS: atom_id res chain seq x y z
N MET A 1 9.05 -6.87 -12.94
CA MET A 1 10.34 -6.15 -12.85
C MET A 1 11.17 -6.96 -11.91
N ASP A 2 12.28 -7.47 -12.42
CA ASP A 2 13.06 -8.49 -11.74
C ASP A 2 14.49 -7.99 -11.60
N LEU A 3 15.13 -8.42 -10.51
CA LEU A 3 16.55 -8.23 -10.25
C LEU A 3 17.27 -9.56 -10.38
N ALA A 4 18.44 -9.55 -11.02
CA ALA A 4 19.29 -10.73 -11.09
C ALA A 4 19.89 -11.09 -9.72
N GLU A 5 20.15 -12.38 -9.46
CA GLU A 5 20.75 -12.86 -8.20
C GLU A 5 22.13 -12.26 -7.92
N ASN A 6 22.86 -11.86 -8.96
CA ASN A 6 24.17 -11.20 -8.90
C ASN A 6 24.11 -9.71 -9.23
N ALA A 7 22.97 -9.06 -8.99
CA ALA A 7 22.78 -7.63 -9.21
C ALA A 7 23.85 -6.80 -8.49
N THR A 8 24.19 -5.63 -9.05
CA THR A 8 25.13 -4.69 -8.41
C THR A 8 24.39 -3.68 -7.54
N VAL A 9 25.13 -2.87 -6.78
CA VAL A 9 24.62 -1.71 -6.04
C VAL A 9 23.90 -0.72 -6.96
N GLU A 10 24.42 -0.51 -8.17
CA GLU A 10 23.76 0.33 -9.17
C GLU A 10 22.43 -0.27 -9.62
N ALA A 11 22.35 -1.59 -9.82
CA ALA A 11 21.11 -2.27 -10.17
C ALA A 11 20.08 -2.18 -9.04
N ALA A 12 20.51 -2.31 -7.77
CA ALA A 12 19.67 -2.07 -6.60
C ALA A 12 19.02 -0.67 -6.66
N THR A 13 19.85 0.36 -6.84
CA THR A 13 19.41 1.75 -6.87
C THR A 13 18.50 2.02 -8.07
N ALA A 14 18.81 1.44 -9.23
CA ALA A 14 18.01 1.55 -10.44
C ALA A 14 16.63 0.91 -10.27
N SER A 15 16.52 -0.22 -9.56
CA SER A 15 15.22 -0.85 -9.28
C SER A 15 14.30 0.03 -8.42
N TRP A 16 14.83 0.68 -7.38
CA TRP A 16 14.07 1.62 -6.55
C TRP A 16 13.61 2.84 -7.34
N LYS A 17 14.48 3.38 -8.22
CA LYS A 17 14.11 4.48 -9.11
C LYS A 17 13.01 4.09 -10.10
N ALA A 18 13.11 2.89 -10.68
CA ALA A 18 12.07 2.38 -11.58
C ALA A 18 10.72 2.21 -10.87
N MET A 19 10.71 1.69 -9.64
CA MET A 19 9.50 1.61 -8.82
C MET A 19 8.95 3.00 -8.47
N ALA A 20 9.81 3.95 -8.09
CA ALA A 20 9.43 5.33 -7.80
C ALA A 20 8.79 6.01 -9.02
N VAL A 21 9.35 5.78 -10.22
CA VAL A 21 8.74 6.23 -11.48
C VAL A 21 7.34 5.65 -11.63
N LEU A 22 7.16 4.33 -11.46
CA LEU A 22 5.85 3.71 -11.60
C LEU A 22 4.83 4.35 -10.66
N VAL A 23 5.09 4.34 -9.34
CA VAL A 23 4.08 4.78 -8.35
C VAL A 23 3.70 6.25 -8.49
N ARG A 24 4.64 7.11 -8.90
CA ARG A 24 4.36 8.53 -9.20
C ARG A 24 3.47 8.72 -10.43
N ASN A 25 3.47 7.77 -11.37
CA ASN A 25 2.66 7.84 -12.58
C ASN A 25 1.27 7.20 -12.41
N LEU A 26 1.08 6.33 -11.41
CA LEU A 26 -0.20 5.65 -11.18
C LEU A 26 -1.38 6.62 -11.00
N PRO A 27 -1.29 7.74 -10.24
CA PRO A 27 -2.40 8.68 -10.14
C PRO A 27 -2.90 9.24 -11.48
N GLY A 28 -1.97 9.49 -12.41
CA GLY A 28 -2.31 9.94 -13.76
C GLY A 28 -3.04 8.86 -14.57
N LEU A 29 -2.55 7.62 -14.51
CA LEU A 29 -3.21 6.48 -15.16
C LEU A 29 -4.61 6.21 -14.57
N MET A 30 -4.75 6.34 -13.25
CA MET A 30 -6.03 6.22 -12.56
C MET A 30 -7.02 7.32 -12.92
N GLY A 31 -6.54 8.54 -13.20
CA GLY A 31 -7.37 9.61 -13.78
C GLY A 31 -7.88 9.28 -15.18
N LEU A 32 -7.22 8.38 -15.90
CA LEU A 32 -7.61 7.91 -17.23
C LEU A 32 -8.42 6.59 -17.21
N GLY A 33 -8.87 6.16 -16.03
CA GLY A 33 -9.70 4.98 -15.86
C GLY A 33 -8.95 3.65 -15.72
N ILE A 34 -7.62 3.68 -15.53
CA ILE A 34 -6.81 2.49 -15.28
C ILE A 34 -6.77 2.20 -13.78
N THR A 35 -7.05 0.97 -13.37
CA THR A 35 -6.86 0.51 -11.99
C THR A 35 -6.09 -0.81 -11.97
N GLY A 36 -5.93 -1.41 -10.80
CA GLY A 36 -5.06 -2.56 -10.63
C GLY A 36 -4.63 -2.85 -9.21
N ASN A 37 -3.68 -3.77 -9.11
CA ASN A 37 -2.95 -4.09 -7.90
C ASN A 37 -1.53 -4.53 -8.24
N GLY A 38 -0.63 -4.48 -7.28
CA GLY A 38 0.74 -4.92 -7.45
C GLY A 38 1.36 -5.41 -6.16
N PHE A 39 2.46 -6.12 -6.31
CA PHE A 39 3.25 -6.72 -5.25
C PHE A 39 4.72 -6.39 -5.50
N ALA A 40 5.39 -5.86 -4.49
CA ALA A 40 6.82 -5.64 -4.48
C ALA A 40 7.46 -6.41 -3.33
N ALA A 41 8.69 -6.87 -3.53
CA ALA A 41 9.48 -7.55 -2.52
C ALA A 41 10.92 -7.05 -2.57
N THR A 42 11.54 -6.84 -1.41
CA THR A 42 12.96 -6.53 -1.35
C THR A 42 13.80 -7.77 -1.60
N LEU A 43 14.89 -7.63 -2.34
CA LEU A 43 15.87 -8.68 -2.54
C LEU A 43 17.23 -8.25 -1.97
N THR A 44 17.84 -9.12 -1.18
CA THR A 44 19.20 -8.95 -0.68
C THR A 44 20.19 -9.09 -1.83
N ILE A 45 21.12 -8.15 -1.93
CA ILE A 45 22.16 -8.16 -2.95
C ILE A 45 23.51 -8.41 -2.29
N SER A 46 24.18 -9.47 -2.72
CA SER A 46 25.51 -9.84 -2.22
C SER A 46 26.58 -8.96 -2.89
N THR A 47 27.17 -8.03 -2.15
CA THR A 47 28.35 -7.30 -2.62
C THR A 47 29.60 -8.15 -2.39
N SER A 48 30.44 -8.32 -3.42
CA SER A 48 31.68 -9.11 -3.34
C SER A 48 32.73 -8.55 -2.36
N ASN A 49 32.49 -7.38 -1.77
CA ASN A 49 33.37 -6.75 -0.81
C ASN A 49 32.79 -6.95 0.60
N ASN A 50 33.64 -7.40 1.54
CA ASN A 50 33.38 -7.61 2.97
C ASN A 50 32.93 -6.35 3.76
N GLN A 51 32.17 -5.44 3.17
CA GLN A 51 31.54 -4.33 3.87
C GLN A 51 30.16 -4.76 4.37
N SER A 52 29.98 -4.58 5.67
CA SER A 52 28.92 -5.07 6.54
C SER A 52 27.52 -4.48 6.31
N SER A 53 27.26 -3.75 5.22
CA SER A 53 25.93 -3.22 4.93
C SER A 53 25.24 -4.05 3.84
N VAL A 54 24.27 -4.88 4.24
CA VAL A 54 23.40 -5.60 3.31
C VAL A 54 22.58 -4.58 2.51
N GLN A 55 22.85 -4.45 1.22
CA GLN A 55 22.08 -3.56 0.35
C GLN A 55 20.90 -4.31 -0.28
N LYS A 56 19.73 -3.67 -0.31
CA LYS A 56 18.50 -4.26 -0.85
C LYS A 56 18.08 -3.55 -2.15
N GLY A 57 17.76 -4.35 -3.17
CA GLY A 57 16.99 -3.91 -4.32
C GLY A 57 15.51 -4.26 -4.16
N VAL A 58 14.69 -3.94 -5.17
CA VAL A 58 13.26 -4.27 -5.18
C VAL A 58 12.84 -4.94 -6.49
N GLY A 59 12.13 -6.05 -6.37
CA GLY A 59 11.37 -6.67 -7.45
C GLY A 59 9.91 -6.25 -7.36
N LEU A 60 9.21 -6.16 -8.50
CA LEU A 60 7.85 -5.64 -8.55
C LEU A 60 7.05 -6.25 -9.71
N THR A 61 5.84 -6.70 -9.41
CA THR A 61 4.82 -7.06 -10.40
C THR A 61 3.58 -6.21 -10.17
N ILE A 62 3.03 -5.62 -11.22
CA ILE A 62 1.77 -4.87 -11.17
C ILE A 62 0.87 -5.35 -12.30
N THR A 63 -0.39 -5.60 -11.96
CA THR A 63 -1.45 -5.93 -12.91
C THR A 63 -2.32 -4.69 -13.07
N LEU A 64 -2.31 -4.10 -14.27
CA LEU A 64 -3.08 -2.92 -14.62
C LEU A 64 -4.15 -3.29 -15.65
N TYR A 65 -5.35 -2.75 -15.47
CA TYR A 65 -6.49 -3.00 -16.35
C TYR A 65 -7.40 -1.78 -16.41
N GLY A 66 -8.20 -1.73 -17.46
CA GLY A 66 -9.24 -0.73 -17.65
C GLY A 66 -10.52 -1.40 -18.14
N TYR A 67 -11.66 -0.80 -17.81
CA TYR A 67 -12.96 -1.27 -18.26
C TYR A 67 -13.37 -0.56 -19.55
N ASN A 68 -14.16 -1.22 -20.39
CA ASN A 68 -14.73 -0.65 -21.62
C ASN A 68 -13.68 0.00 -22.54
N THR A 69 -12.49 -0.61 -22.64
CA THR A 69 -11.37 -0.12 -23.45
C THR A 69 -10.80 -1.25 -24.32
N THR A 70 -9.87 -0.91 -25.21
CA THR A 70 -9.19 -1.88 -26.08
C THR A 70 -7.75 -2.10 -25.61
N THR A 71 -7.15 -3.23 -26.00
CA THR A 71 -5.74 -3.50 -25.71
C THR A 71 -4.81 -2.47 -26.35
N SER A 72 -5.13 -1.94 -27.53
CA SER A 72 -4.35 -0.88 -28.19
C SER A 72 -4.41 0.45 -27.44
N THR A 73 -5.59 0.81 -26.93
CA THR A 73 -5.78 2.03 -26.12
C THR A 73 -5.05 1.87 -24.78
N LEU A 74 -5.26 0.76 -24.07
CA LEU A 74 -4.56 0.48 -22.81
C LEU A 74 -3.04 0.47 -23.00
N LYS A 75 -2.53 -0.16 -24.07
CA LYS A 75 -1.10 -0.13 -24.41
C LYS A 75 -0.58 1.30 -24.57
N SER A 76 -1.26 2.12 -25.36
CA SER A 76 -0.85 3.51 -25.61
C SER A 76 -0.83 4.35 -24.33
N LEU A 77 -1.72 4.08 -23.38
CA LEU A 77 -1.75 4.75 -22.07
C LEU A 77 -0.59 4.30 -21.16
N LEU A 78 -0.20 3.02 -21.21
CA LEU A 78 0.85 2.45 -20.37
C LEU A 78 2.26 2.70 -20.90
N GLU A 79 2.43 2.82 -22.21
CA GLU A 79 3.72 2.98 -22.90
C GLU A 79 4.59 4.12 -22.35
N PRO A 80 4.09 5.34 -22.12
CA PRO A 80 4.92 6.42 -21.59
C PRO A 80 5.53 6.10 -20.23
N THR A 81 4.75 5.46 -19.34
CA THR A 81 5.25 5.06 -18.01
C THR A 81 6.22 3.90 -18.15
N SER A 82 5.91 2.91 -18.98
CA SER A 82 6.79 1.78 -19.28
C SER A 82 8.15 2.25 -19.80
N HIS A 83 8.15 3.18 -20.77
CA HIS A 83 9.37 3.74 -21.34
C HIS A 83 10.21 4.49 -20.30
N ARG A 84 9.57 5.31 -19.45
CA ARG A 84 10.25 5.98 -18.32
C ARG A 84 10.85 5.00 -17.32
N MET A 85 10.24 3.83 -17.10
CA MET A 85 10.83 2.80 -16.26
C MET A 85 12.00 2.12 -16.96
N MET A 86 11.87 1.82 -18.27
CA MET A 86 12.89 1.14 -19.07
C MET A 86 14.21 1.91 -19.19
N THR A 87 14.23 3.23 -18.92
CA THR A 87 15.51 3.98 -18.83
C THR A 87 16.43 3.41 -17.75
N TYR A 88 15.89 2.73 -16.74
CA TYR A 88 16.65 2.04 -15.68
C TYR A 88 16.95 0.57 -16.02
N ALA A 89 16.26 -0.03 -16.99
CA ALA A 89 16.54 -1.39 -17.46
C ALA A 89 17.86 -1.49 -18.25
N ALA A 90 18.44 -0.36 -18.67
CA ALA A 90 19.78 -0.31 -19.24
C ALA A 90 20.88 -0.68 -18.22
N VAL A 91 20.58 -0.60 -16.92
CA VAL A 91 21.51 -1.04 -15.87
C VAL A 91 21.56 -2.56 -15.82
N LYS A 92 22.75 -3.13 -16.00
CA LYS A 92 22.97 -4.58 -15.98
C LYS A 92 22.42 -5.17 -14.68
N GLY A 93 21.49 -6.13 -14.81
CA GLY A 93 20.87 -6.82 -13.67
C GLY A 93 19.44 -6.38 -13.35
N VAL A 94 18.90 -5.34 -14.02
CA VAL A 94 17.48 -4.95 -13.92
C VAL A 94 16.73 -5.39 -15.18
N LYS A 95 15.64 -6.12 -15.01
CA LYS A 95 14.76 -6.54 -16.11
C LYS A 95 13.36 -5.94 -15.94
N ILE A 96 12.90 -5.19 -16.92
CA ILE A 96 11.56 -4.60 -16.95
C ILE A 96 10.84 -5.11 -18.20
N VAL A 97 9.67 -5.72 -18.00
CA VAL A 97 8.87 -6.31 -19.07
C VAL A 97 7.43 -5.84 -18.91
N MET A 98 6.82 -5.41 -20.02
CA MET A 98 5.38 -5.27 -20.13
C MET A 98 4.85 -6.55 -20.79
N ALA A 99 3.98 -7.27 -20.08
CA ALA A 99 3.37 -8.48 -20.60
C ALA A 99 2.40 -8.18 -21.74
N GLU A 100 2.05 -9.21 -22.51
CA GLU A 100 1.00 -9.10 -23.53
C GLU A 100 -0.35 -8.77 -22.89
N LEU A 101 -1.11 -7.91 -23.56
CA LEU A 101 -2.40 -7.42 -23.10
C LEU A 101 -3.51 -8.33 -23.61
N ASN A 102 -4.39 -8.74 -22.71
CA ASN A 102 -5.53 -9.59 -23.02
C ASN A 102 -6.84 -8.82 -22.90
N MET A 103 -7.86 -9.28 -23.61
CA MET A 103 -9.22 -8.76 -23.53
C MET A 103 -10.15 -9.85 -23.02
N ALA A 104 -11.05 -9.48 -22.13
CA ALA A 104 -12.16 -10.33 -21.69
C ALA A 104 -13.46 -9.77 -22.26
N ALA A 105 -14.42 -10.64 -22.57
CA ALA A 105 -15.69 -10.26 -23.19
C ALA A 105 -16.65 -9.58 -22.21
N ASP A 106 -16.53 -9.91 -20.92
CA ASP A 106 -17.42 -9.46 -19.86
C ASP A 106 -16.67 -9.41 -18.52
N TYR A 107 -17.33 -8.88 -17.49
CA TYR A 107 -16.72 -8.71 -16.18
C TYR A 107 -16.43 -10.04 -15.46
N LEU A 108 -17.26 -11.07 -15.63
CA LEU A 108 -17.06 -12.35 -14.97
C LEU A 108 -15.86 -13.09 -15.57
N SER A 109 -15.77 -13.16 -16.90
CA SER A 109 -14.59 -13.71 -17.57
C SER A 109 -13.31 -12.93 -17.23
N PHE A 110 -13.40 -11.60 -17.13
CA PHE A 110 -12.31 -10.76 -16.64
C PHE A 110 -11.90 -11.11 -15.20
N PHE A 111 -12.88 -11.27 -14.30
CA PHE A 111 -12.64 -11.61 -12.90
C PHE A 111 -11.94 -12.97 -12.76
N ASP A 112 -12.37 -13.97 -13.54
CA ASP A 112 -11.76 -15.30 -13.55
C ASP A 112 -10.30 -15.26 -14.04
N VAL A 113 -10.01 -14.44 -15.06
CA VAL A 113 -8.63 -14.22 -15.55
C VAL A 113 -7.73 -13.61 -14.47
N LEU A 114 -8.26 -12.70 -13.65
CA LEU A 114 -7.50 -12.11 -12.53
C LEU A 114 -7.36 -13.03 -11.33
N ASN A 115 -8.24 -14.01 -11.19
CA ASN A 115 -8.32 -14.90 -10.03
C ASN A 115 -8.36 -16.38 -10.47
N PRO A 116 -7.36 -16.85 -11.25
CA PRO A 116 -7.42 -18.19 -11.85
C PRO A 116 -7.30 -19.31 -10.82
N ASN A 117 -6.79 -19.00 -9.63
CA ASN A 117 -6.62 -19.94 -8.53
C ASN A 117 -7.03 -19.29 -7.21
N PRO A 118 -7.53 -20.08 -6.23
CA PRO A 118 -7.70 -19.60 -4.87
C PRO A 118 -6.39 -19.03 -4.32
N SER A 119 -6.47 -17.85 -3.70
CA SER A 119 -5.31 -17.24 -3.06
C SER A 119 -4.97 -17.97 -1.75
N ALA A 120 -3.68 -18.24 -1.52
CA ALA A 120 -3.22 -18.64 -0.21
C ALA A 120 -3.50 -17.51 0.80
N CYS A 121 -3.96 -17.88 1.99
CA CYS A 121 -4.21 -16.98 3.11
C CYS A 121 -3.22 -17.31 4.24
N SER A 122 -3.10 -16.44 5.25
CA SER A 122 -2.23 -16.61 6.45
C SER A 122 -0.77 -16.13 6.33
N ASP A 123 -0.38 -15.46 5.24
CA ASP A 123 1.04 -15.10 5.02
C ASP A 123 1.52 -13.83 5.76
N ILE A 124 0.61 -12.99 6.25
CA ILE A 124 0.99 -11.69 6.84
C ILE A 124 0.20 -11.42 8.13
N SER A 125 0.89 -11.49 9.26
CA SER A 125 0.29 -11.28 10.60
C SER A 125 0.17 -9.80 10.98
N LEU A 126 1.09 -8.95 10.51
CA LEU A 126 1.04 -7.51 10.80
C LEU A 126 1.56 -6.66 9.65
N VAL A 127 0.82 -5.60 9.32
CA VAL A 127 1.15 -4.65 8.25
C VAL A 127 0.99 -3.22 8.71
N SER A 128 1.77 -2.32 8.12
CA SER A 128 1.41 -0.90 8.07
C SER A 128 0.66 -0.62 6.78
N SER A 129 -0.42 0.17 6.86
CA SER A 129 -1.18 0.62 5.69
C SER A 129 -1.27 2.14 5.63
N ARG A 130 -1.18 2.70 4.42
CA ARG A 130 -1.36 4.13 4.14
C ARG A 130 -2.19 4.37 2.87
N LEU A 131 -2.99 5.42 2.90
CA LEU A 131 -3.70 5.94 1.73
C LEU A 131 -2.88 7.09 1.13
N LEU A 132 -2.40 6.94 -0.11
CA LEU A 132 -1.48 7.91 -0.72
C LEU A 132 -2.17 8.70 -1.83
N GLY A 133 -2.15 10.02 -1.70
CA GLY A 133 -2.65 10.97 -2.69
C GLY A 133 -1.53 11.65 -3.49
N HIS A 134 -1.88 12.73 -4.18
CA HIS A 134 -0.93 13.54 -4.95
C HIS A 134 0.25 14.05 -4.10
N SER A 135 -0.04 14.54 -2.90
CA SER A 135 0.94 15.07 -1.95
C SER A 135 1.99 14.07 -1.48
N GLN A 136 1.70 12.76 -1.56
CA GLN A 136 2.64 11.69 -1.20
C GLN A 136 3.32 11.06 -2.43
N LEU A 137 2.90 11.44 -3.64
CA LEU A 137 3.30 10.78 -4.89
C LEU A 137 3.78 11.81 -5.93
N THR A 138 2.86 12.45 -6.65
CA THR A 138 3.18 13.30 -7.79
C THR A 138 3.88 14.58 -7.39
N ASP A 139 3.51 15.13 -6.24
CA ASP A 139 3.97 16.45 -5.80
C ASP A 139 5.35 16.39 -5.15
N LEU A 140 5.76 15.19 -4.72
CA LEU A 140 7.10 14.90 -4.25
C LEU A 140 8.07 14.70 -5.42
N SER A 141 9.35 14.97 -5.17
CA SER A 141 10.41 14.64 -6.12
C SER A 141 10.52 13.13 -6.32
N LEU A 142 11.11 12.70 -7.43
CA LEU A 142 11.37 11.27 -7.66
C LEU A 142 12.25 10.68 -6.55
N GLU A 143 13.22 11.45 -6.06
CA GLU A 143 14.14 11.04 -5.01
C GLU A 143 13.43 10.87 -3.67
N ASP A 144 12.53 11.78 -3.32
CA ASP A 144 11.78 11.69 -2.07
C ASP A 144 10.86 10.47 -2.06
N VAL A 145 10.14 10.22 -3.17
CA VAL A 145 9.31 9.01 -3.29
C VAL A 145 10.16 7.75 -3.23
N GLN A 146 11.33 7.74 -3.89
CA GLN A 146 12.28 6.62 -3.80
C GLN A 146 12.72 6.39 -2.34
N ARG A 147 13.05 7.45 -1.61
CA ARG A 147 13.48 7.38 -0.21
C ARG A 147 12.37 6.84 0.67
N HIS A 148 11.14 7.31 0.51
CA HIS A 148 10.00 6.81 1.27
C HIS A 148 9.69 5.34 0.98
N LEU A 149 9.72 4.92 -0.29
CA LEU A 149 9.58 3.51 -0.67
C LEU A 149 10.66 2.64 -0.03
N TYR A 150 11.91 3.08 -0.07
CA TYR A 150 13.03 2.38 0.58
C TYR A 150 12.80 2.25 2.09
N THR A 151 12.42 3.34 2.76
CA THR A 151 12.19 3.36 4.21
C THR A 151 11.05 2.45 4.63
N ILE A 152 9.88 2.55 3.98
CA ILE A 152 8.70 1.78 4.40
C ILE A 152 8.85 0.28 4.10
N MET A 153 9.69 -0.09 3.13
CA MET A 153 10.03 -1.48 2.80
C MET A 153 11.34 -1.95 3.47
N ASN A 154 11.94 -1.17 4.36
CA ASN A 154 13.10 -1.62 5.08
C ASN A 154 12.70 -2.51 6.27
N SER A 155 12.83 -3.83 6.11
CA SER A 155 12.51 -4.82 7.15
C SER A 155 13.08 -4.44 8.53
N GLN A 156 12.28 -4.66 9.56
CA GLN A 156 12.69 -4.51 10.95
C GLN A 156 13.72 -5.56 11.38
N VAL A 157 13.67 -6.76 10.78
CA VAL A 157 14.63 -7.84 11.04
C VAL A 157 15.74 -7.71 10.02
N GLU A 158 16.97 -7.52 10.50
CA GLU A 158 18.15 -7.41 9.67
C GLU A 158 18.31 -8.66 8.80
N GLY A 159 18.60 -8.47 7.50
CA GLY A 159 18.72 -9.56 6.53
C GLY A 159 17.40 -10.08 5.93
N GLU A 160 16.26 -9.95 6.62
CA GLU A 160 14.97 -10.49 6.16
C GLU A 160 14.31 -9.62 5.08
N PRO A 161 13.57 -10.22 4.12
CA PRO A 161 12.87 -9.47 3.09
C PRO A 161 11.66 -8.71 3.66
N SER A 162 11.23 -7.68 2.93
CA SER A 162 9.97 -6.97 3.16
C SER A 162 9.12 -7.03 1.89
N ASN A 163 7.81 -7.11 2.08
CA ASN A 163 6.82 -7.13 1.02
C ASN A 163 5.97 -5.86 1.08
N MET A 164 5.54 -5.39 -0.08
CA MET A 164 4.57 -4.32 -0.22
C MET A 164 3.47 -4.74 -1.19
N ILE A 165 2.23 -4.46 -0.80
CA ILE A 165 1.05 -4.54 -1.68
C ILE A 165 0.70 -3.11 -2.10
N ILE A 166 0.51 -2.91 -3.39
CA ILE A 166 0.14 -1.62 -3.98
C ILE A 166 -1.26 -1.78 -4.57
N GLY A 167 -2.27 -1.26 -3.88
CA GLY A 167 -3.64 -1.28 -4.34
C GLY A 167 -4.05 0.04 -5.00
N LEU A 168 -4.72 -0.02 -6.16
CA LEU A 168 -5.23 1.16 -6.87
C LEU A 168 -6.74 1.33 -6.61
N GLN A 169 -7.18 1.17 -5.36
CA GLN A 169 -8.61 1.26 -5.00
C GLN A 169 -9.13 2.69 -4.80
N GLY A 170 -8.24 3.70 -4.80
CA GLY A 170 -8.60 5.11 -4.70
C GLY A 170 -9.00 5.73 -6.05
N GLY A 171 -8.68 7.01 -6.23
CA GLY A 171 -8.86 7.75 -7.48
C GLY A 171 -10.27 8.31 -7.67
N PRO A 172 -10.69 8.56 -8.94
CA PRO A 172 -11.95 9.23 -9.25
C PRO A 172 -13.18 8.53 -8.64
N GLY A 173 -13.21 7.20 -8.62
CA GLY A 173 -14.34 6.42 -8.10
C GLY A 173 -14.74 6.83 -6.67
N PRO A 174 -13.86 6.63 -5.67
CA PRO A 174 -14.13 7.12 -4.31
C PRO A 174 -14.19 8.64 -4.20
N ARG A 175 -13.40 9.39 -4.97
CA ARG A 175 -13.34 10.87 -4.89
C ARG A 175 -14.66 11.54 -5.25
N ASP A 176 -15.28 11.09 -6.33
CA ASP A 176 -16.38 11.80 -6.97
C ASP A 176 -17.76 11.32 -6.46
N VAL A 177 -17.78 10.46 -5.43
CA VAL A 177 -19.01 10.06 -4.74
C VAL A 177 -19.72 11.30 -4.17
N SER A 178 -20.99 11.46 -4.53
CA SER A 178 -21.88 12.52 -4.04
C SER A 178 -21.97 12.48 -2.51
N GLN A 179 -22.11 13.65 -1.88
CA GLN A 179 -21.99 13.77 -0.42
C GLN A 179 -22.96 12.87 0.36
N ASP A 180 -24.18 12.74 -0.13
CA ASP A 180 -25.26 11.90 0.41
C ASP A 180 -24.96 10.40 0.35
N MET A 181 -24.09 9.96 -0.58
CA MET A 181 -23.71 8.55 -0.76
C MET A 181 -22.39 8.17 -0.07
N ARG A 182 -21.73 9.12 0.63
CA ARG A 182 -20.39 8.87 1.21
C ARG A 182 -20.40 7.95 2.42
N GLY A 183 -21.49 7.94 3.18
CA GLY A 183 -21.61 7.22 4.45
C GLY A 183 -20.51 7.60 5.45
N GLY A 184 -20.16 6.68 6.34
CA GLY A 184 -19.11 6.85 7.36
C GLY A 184 -17.68 6.59 6.87
N LEU A 185 -17.44 6.52 5.56
CA LEU A 185 -16.12 6.24 5.01
C LEU A 185 -15.14 7.38 5.37
N ASN A 186 -13.91 7.03 5.74
CA ASN A 186 -12.86 8.01 6.02
C ASN A 186 -12.69 8.99 4.82
N PRO A 187 -12.83 10.32 5.02
CA PRO A 187 -12.70 11.31 3.96
C PRO A 187 -11.36 11.30 3.21
N ALA A 188 -10.30 10.74 3.81
CA ALA A 188 -9.00 10.55 3.15
C ALA A 188 -9.11 9.79 1.81
N TRP A 189 -10.07 8.87 1.68
CA TRP A 189 -10.36 8.17 0.42
C TRP A 189 -10.70 9.11 -0.75
N ARG A 190 -11.11 10.36 -0.48
CA ARG A 190 -11.38 11.35 -1.54
C ARG A 190 -10.11 11.90 -2.17
N GLN A 191 -8.99 11.86 -1.45
CA GLN A 191 -7.70 12.36 -1.92
C GLN A 191 -6.76 11.22 -2.33
N ALA A 192 -6.98 10.02 -1.79
CA ALA A 192 -6.19 8.85 -2.06
C ALA A 192 -6.29 8.36 -3.52
N TYR A 193 -5.18 7.84 -4.02
CA TYR A 193 -5.09 7.03 -5.23
C TYR A 193 -4.65 5.61 -4.89
N LEU A 194 -3.55 5.49 -4.13
CA LEU A 194 -3.00 4.20 -3.75
C LEU A 194 -3.38 3.86 -2.32
N HIS A 195 -3.71 2.61 -2.07
CA HIS A 195 -3.71 2.01 -0.74
C HIS A 195 -2.53 1.05 -0.69
N VAL A 196 -1.50 1.41 0.06
CA VAL A 196 -0.29 0.61 0.19
C VAL A 196 -0.28 -0.13 1.51
N LEU A 197 0.17 -1.38 1.49
CA LEU A 197 0.45 -2.18 2.68
C LEU A 197 1.91 -2.57 2.66
N SER A 198 2.61 -2.47 3.79
CA SER A 198 4.00 -2.89 3.91
C SER A 198 4.21 -3.79 5.13
N THR A 199 5.01 -4.85 4.96
CA THR A 199 5.49 -5.70 6.06
C THR A 199 6.83 -5.21 6.63
N GLY A 200 7.43 -4.16 6.05
CA GLY A 200 8.70 -3.59 6.52
C GLY A 200 8.55 -2.65 7.71
N ALA A 201 7.32 -2.38 8.15
CA ALA A 201 7.09 -1.48 9.26
C ALA A 201 7.74 -1.99 10.55
N LYS A 202 8.46 -1.10 11.25
CA LYS A 202 9.14 -1.41 12.50
C LYS A 202 8.14 -1.50 13.64
N LEU A 203 8.02 -2.68 14.22
CA LEU A 203 7.38 -2.91 15.49
C LEU A 203 8.45 -2.89 16.55
N ASN A 204 8.23 -2.12 17.61
CA ASN A 204 9.04 -2.29 18.80
C ASN A 204 8.40 -3.43 19.63
N GLU A 205 9.13 -4.51 19.90
CA GLU A 205 8.64 -5.67 20.67
C GLU A 205 8.21 -5.29 22.11
N THR A 206 8.76 -4.21 22.65
CA THR A 206 8.34 -3.64 23.95
C THR A 206 7.20 -2.62 23.83
N ASN A 207 6.87 -2.20 22.61
CA ASN A 207 5.88 -1.19 22.31
C ASN A 207 5.41 -1.33 20.84
N PRO A 208 4.51 -2.29 20.50
CA PRO A 208 4.10 -2.60 19.12
C PRO A 208 3.35 -1.44 18.42
N ASN A 209 3.30 -0.29 19.07
CA ASN A 209 2.55 0.90 18.75
C ASN A 209 3.31 1.90 17.85
N ILE A 210 4.50 1.56 17.34
CA ILE A 210 5.21 2.43 16.39
C ILE A 210 4.79 2.03 14.99
N GLN A 211 4.01 2.88 14.34
CA GLN A 211 3.82 2.83 12.89
C GLN A 211 4.66 3.97 12.31
N ASP A 212 5.57 3.66 11.38
CA ASP A 212 6.28 4.71 10.65
C ASP A 212 5.29 5.45 9.74
N ASP A 213 4.90 6.65 10.15
CA ASP A 213 4.02 7.57 9.43
C ASP A 213 4.79 8.64 8.65
N SER A 214 6.12 8.59 8.64
CA SER A 214 6.97 9.65 8.09
C SER A 214 6.73 9.96 6.60
N TRP A 215 6.22 9.00 5.82
CA TRP A 215 5.85 9.24 4.42
C TRP A 215 4.51 9.96 4.27
N ALA A 216 3.54 9.65 5.12
CA ALA A 216 2.14 10.00 4.85
C ALA A 216 1.36 10.31 6.14
N PRO A 217 1.84 11.26 6.97
CA PRO A 217 1.15 11.65 8.19
C PRO A 217 -0.22 12.24 7.85
N GLY A 218 -1.27 11.85 8.60
CA GLY A 218 -2.64 12.31 8.39
C GLY A 218 -3.30 11.86 7.07
N SER A 219 -2.62 11.01 6.28
CA SER A 219 -3.14 10.54 5.01
C SER A 219 -4.21 9.45 5.16
N GLY A 220 -4.36 8.89 6.36
CA GLY A 220 -5.29 7.81 6.65
C GLY A 220 -4.76 6.42 6.31
N SER A 221 -5.53 5.42 6.72
CA SER A 221 -5.25 4.01 6.58
C SER A 221 -6.55 3.22 6.48
N TYR A 222 -6.51 2.04 5.88
CA TYR A 222 -7.69 1.20 5.75
C TYR A 222 -7.79 0.21 6.90
N ILE A 223 -8.71 0.46 7.84
CA ILE A 223 -8.89 -0.34 9.08
C ILE A 223 -8.89 -1.85 8.86
N ASN A 224 -9.52 -2.33 7.78
CA ASN A 224 -9.62 -3.77 7.52
C ASN A 224 -8.30 -4.42 7.08
N LYS A 225 -7.25 -3.62 6.82
CA LYS A 225 -5.91 -4.10 6.45
C LYS A 225 -4.81 -3.18 6.99
N ALA A 226 -4.84 -2.89 8.29
CA ALA A 226 -3.88 -2.00 8.95
C ALA A 226 -3.33 -2.61 10.25
N ASN A 227 -2.40 -1.90 10.90
CA ASN A 227 -1.91 -2.27 12.22
C ASN A 227 -3.00 -2.00 13.27
N PRO A 228 -3.58 -3.02 13.93
CA PRO A 228 -4.61 -2.82 14.96
C PRO A 228 -4.09 -2.10 16.22
N PHE A 229 -2.77 -1.94 16.37
CA PHE A 229 -2.11 -1.24 17.49
C PHE A 229 -1.77 0.23 17.17
N ASN A 230 -2.35 0.79 16.11
CA ASN A 230 -2.17 2.20 15.76
C ASN A 230 -2.78 3.12 16.83
N LYS A 231 -1.97 3.93 17.51
CA LYS A 231 -2.47 4.89 18.52
C LYS A 231 -3.30 6.00 17.92
N ASN A 232 -3.05 6.34 16.65
CA ASN A 232 -3.78 7.37 15.93
C ASN A 232 -4.98 6.78 15.17
N PHE A 233 -5.45 5.58 15.54
CA PHE A 233 -6.51 4.88 14.81
C PHE A 233 -7.77 5.72 14.59
N LYS A 234 -8.13 6.62 15.52
CA LYS A 234 -9.30 7.51 15.38
C LYS A 234 -9.18 8.37 14.12
N GLU A 235 -8.03 9.02 13.95
CA GLU A 235 -7.71 9.83 12.78
C GLU A 235 -7.44 8.96 11.55
N ASP A 236 -6.57 7.96 11.68
CA ASP A 236 -6.11 7.18 10.53
C ASP A 236 -7.23 6.33 9.92
N PHE A 237 -8.11 5.73 10.73
CA PHE A 237 -9.13 4.80 10.23
C PHE A 237 -10.48 5.48 9.95
N TYR A 238 -10.83 6.52 10.70
CA TYR A 238 -12.15 7.15 10.61
C TYR A 238 -12.08 8.63 10.24
N GLY A 239 -10.98 9.31 10.55
CA GLY A 239 -10.77 10.73 10.26
C GLY A 239 -11.84 11.60 10.90
N ALA A 240 -12.25 12.65 10.19
CA ALA A 240 -13.29 13.58 10.64
C ALA A 240 -14.67 12.92 10.91
N SER A 241 -14.88 11.67 10.50
CA SER A 241 -16.13 10.95 10.76
C SER A 241 -16.20 10.33 12.16
N TYR A 242 -15.08 10.29 12.91
CA TYR A 242 -15.00 9.55 14.18
C TYR A 242 -16.05 9.99 15.21
N ASP A 243 -16.17 11.29 15.45
CA ASP A 243 -17.06 11.81 16.50
C ASP A 243 -18.52 11.48 16.22
N ARG A 244 -18.96 11.63 14.97
CA ARG A 244 -20.32 11.24 14.57
C ARG A 244 -20.55 9.73 14.67
N LEU A 245 -19.56 8.92 14.32
CA LEU A 245 -19.64 7.48 14.50
C LEU A 245 -19.73 7.10 15.98
N LEU A 246 -19.02 7.83 16.86
CA LEU A 246 -19.05 7.61 18.30
C LEU A 246 -20.43 7.97 18.90
N GLU A 247 -21.07 9.04 18.43
CA GLU A 247 -22.45 9.36 18.81
C GLU A 247 -23.41 8.22 18.46
N VAL A 248 -23.33 7.71 17.22
CA VAL A 248 -24.16 6.57 16.76
C VAL A 248 -23.87 5.33 17.62
N LYS A 249 -22.60 5.05 17.90
CA LYS A 249 -22.21 3.94 18.78
C LYS A 249 -22.84 4.07 20.18
N GLN A 250 -22.85 5.26 20.76
CA GLN A 250 -23.43 5.49 22.09
C GLN A 250 -24.96 5.43 22.08
N GLU A 251 -25.61 5.80 20.99
CA GLU A 251 -27.07 5.67 20.82
C GLU A 251 -27.51 4.20 20.77
N TYR A 252 -26.79 3.37 20.01
CA TYR A 252 -27.19 1.98 19.74
C TYR A 252 -26.50 0.93 20.63
N ASP A 253 -25.35 1.23 21.22
CA ASP A 253 -24.62 0.37 22.16
C ASP A 253 -24.08 1.19 23.35
N PRO A 254 -24.99 1.77 24.18
CA PRO A 254 -24.60 2.63 25.30
C PRO A 254 -23.78 1.90 26.37
N THR A 255 -23.91 0.58 26.47
CA THR A 255 -23.16 -0.27 27.40
C THR A 255 -21.80 -0.70 26.85
N ASN A 256 -21.46 -0.34 25.61
CA ASN A 256 -20.25 -0.74 24.89
C ASN A 256 -20.04 -2.27 24.88
N SER A 257 -21.12 -3.02 24.70
CA SER A 257 -21.10 -4.49 24.69
C SER A 257 -20.40 -5.06 23.46
N LEU A 258 -20.31 -4.29 22.36
CA LEU A 258 -19.59 -4.69 21.15
C LEU A 258 -18.21 -4.01 21.13
N TYR A 259 -17.19 -4.74 21.56
CA TYR A 259 -15.79 -4.28 21.53
C TYR A 259 -15.04 -4.84 20.31
N VAL A 260 -14.27 -3.96 19.65
CA VAL A 260 -13.29 -4.32 18.63
C VAL A 260 -12.05 -3.46 18.89
N LEU A 261 -10.86 -4.07 18.89
CA LEU A 261 -9.61 -3.33 19.03
C LEU A 261 -9.48 -2.31 17.88
N SER A 262 -9.18 -1.04 18.20
CA SER A 262 -9.22 0.10 17.26
C SER A 262 -10.60 0.38 16.63
N GLY A 263 -11.66 -0.14 17.24
CA GLY A 263 -13.05 0.16 16.93
C GLY A 263 -13.47 1.55 17.42
N VAL A 264 -14.59 2.08 16.89
CA VAL A 264 -15.19 3.31 17.41
C VAL A 264 -15.54 3.15 18.89
N GLY A 265 -15.03 4.05 19.74
CA GLY A 265 -15.18 4.02 21.20
C GLY A 265 -14.35 2.96 21.93
N SER A 266 -13.45 2.23 21.25
CA SER A 266 -12.63 1.19 21.89
C SER A 266 -11.62 1.73 22.89
N ASP A 267 -11.27 3.01 22.79
CA ASP A 267 -10.36 3.72 23.69
C ASP A 267 -10.92 3.93 25.09
N LYS A 268 -12.20 3.63 25.33
CA LYS A 268 -12.77 3.55 26.70
C LYS A 268 -12.41 2.27 27.44
N TRP A 269 -11.67 1.36 26.79
CA TRP A 269 -11.33 0.06 27.33
C TRP A 269 -9.83 -0.22 27.14
N GLN A 270 -9.23 -0.85 28.14
CA GLN A 270 -7.90 -1.42 28.08
C GLN A 270 -8.00 -2.91 27.82
N TYR A 271 -7.45 -3.34 26.69
CA TYR A 271 -7.28 -4.75 26.35
C TYR A 271 -5.82 -5.16 26.58
N ASP A 272 -5.61 -6.12 27.47
CA ASP A 272 -4.28 -6.71 27.69
C ASP A 272 -4.13 -7.97 26.85
N LEU A 273 -3.23 -7.94 25.87
CA LEU A 273 -2.92 -9.07 25.00
C LEU A 273 -2.34 -10.28 25.74
N ASN A 274 -1.66 -10.06 26.88
CA ASN A 274 -1.02 -11.15 27.62
C ASN A 274 -2.02 -11.91 28.48
N SER A 275 -2.86 -11.20 29.23
CA SER A 275 -3.89 -11.83 30.08
C SER A 275 -5.20 -12.13 29.35
N GLY A 276 -5.46 -11.46 28.22
CA GLY A 276 -6.72 -11.51 27.50
C GLY A 276 -7.86 -10.73 28.17
N MET A 277 -7.57 -9.96 29.23
CA MET A 277 -8.60 -9.18 29.95
C MET A 277 -8.98 -7.91 29.20
N LEU A 278 -10.27 -7.57 29.26
CA LEU A 278 -10.83 -6.29 28.80
C LEU A 278 -11.40 -5.55 30.01
N CYS A 279 -10.81 -4.40 30.33
CA CYS A 279 -11.19 -3.58 31.48
C CYS A 279 -11.61 -2.19 31.02
N ALA A 280 -12.60 -1.58 31.67
CA ALA A 280 -12.93 -0.18 31.39
C ALA A 280 -11.78 0.74 31.84
N GLU A 281 -11.48 1.78 31.06
CA GLU A 281 -10.64 2.87 31.55
C GLU A 281 -11.40 3.65 32.62
N ASN A 282 -10.77 3.82 33.79
CA ASN A 282 -11.29 4.62 34.91
C ASN A 282 -11.12 6.13 34.65
#